data_AF-A0A935IE86-F1
#
_entry.id   AF-A0A935IE86-F1
#
_cell.length_a   1.000
_cell.length_b   1.000
_cell.length_c   1.000
_cell.angle_alpha   90.00
_cell.angle_beta   90.00
_cell.angle_gamma   90.00
#
_symmetry.space_group_name_H-M   'P 1'
#
loop_
_entity.id
_entity.type
_entity.pdbx_description
1 polymer ?
#
loop_
_entity_poly.entity_id
_entity_poly.type
_entity_poly.pdbx_seq_one_letter_code
_entity_poly.pdbx_strand_id
1 'polypeptide(L)'
;MGIVSIFFINHAIVNYQTKKQLNRIIIFNEKLKYEKFSVTCQTTTWGQKTTEFNYRKADLYFLDDALLIAGYFKFFHYKFFRELLVITENKDLYKCIVEKNAIISLSKYNPNWFGDFVYLEFNKQYFTSTNVIIKLIGLTKTEKDLIKFK
;
A
#
# COMPACT_ATOMS: atom_id res chain seq x y z
N MET A 1 -27.34 -1.75 17.57
CA MET A 1 -26.26 -2.75 17.36
C MET A 1 -25.94 -3.03 15.89
N GLY A 2 -26.88 -2.98 14.93
CA GLY A 2 -26.63 -3.42 13.53
C GLY A 2 -25.54 -2.67 12.73
N ILE A 3 -25.39 -1.36 12.91
CA ILE A 3 -24.41 -0.54 12.14
C ILE A 3 -22.96 -0.89 12.50
N VAL A 4 -22.71 -1.15 13.79
CA VAL A 4 -21.38 -1.53 14.29
C VAL A 4 -20.99 -2.90 13.72
N SER A 5 -21.92 -3.85 13.69
CA SER A 5 -21.70 -5.18 13.12
C SER A 5 -21.34 -5.12 11.63
N ILE A 6 -22.04 -4.29 10.85
CA ILE A 6 -21.78 -4.12 9.41
C ILE A 6 -20.38 -3.53 9.18
N PHE A 7 -19.96 -2.56 10.00
CA PHE A 7 -18.63 -1.96 9.91
C PHE A 7 -17.52 -3.00 10.13
N PHE A 8 -17.65 -3.83 11.17
CA PHE A 8 -16.68 -4.90 11.44
C PHE A 8 -16.67 -5.98 10.36
N ILE A 9 -17.83 -6.36 9.83
CA ILE A 9 -17.93 -7.34 8.73
C ILE A 9 -17.21 -6.82 7.49
N ASN A 10 -17.45 -5.56 7.10
CA ASN A 10 -16.79 -4.96 5.94
C ASN A 10 -15.26 -4.95 6.12
N HIS A 11 -14.77 -4.53 7.29
CA HIS A 11 -13.34 -4.56 7.58
C HIS A 11 -12.75 -5.98 7.61
N ALA A 12 -13.50 -6.97 8.07
CA ALA A 12 -13.07 -8.37 8.06
C ALA A 12 -12.96 -8.92 6.62
N ILE A 13 -13.92 -8.60 5.75
CA ILE A 13 -13.93 -8.99 4.33
C ILE A 13 -12.72 -8.38 3.63
N VAL A 14 -12.53 -7.07 3.77
CA VAL A 14 -11.39 -6.35 3.18
C VAL A 14 -10.07 -6.96 3.65
N ASN A 15 -9.89 -7.13 4.97
CA ASN A 15 -8.69 -7.73 5.54
C ASN A 15 -8.43 -9.16 5.02
N TYR A 16 -9.47 -9.97 4.84
CA TYR A 16 -9.35 -11.31 4.25
C TYR A 16 -8.91 -11.24 2.79
N GLN A 17 -9.49 -10.34 1.99
CA GLN A 17 -9.12 -10.13 0.59
C GLN A 17 -7.66 -9.66 0.46
N THR A 18 -7.23 -8.67 1.25
CA THR A 18 -5.84 -8.18 1.23
C THR A 18 -4.86 -9.29 1.58
N LYS A 19 -5.14 -10.08 2.62
CA LYS A 19 -4.29 -11.22 3.00
C LYS A 19 -4.21 -12.26 1.90
N LYS A 20 -5.34 -12.57 1.25
CA LYS A 20 -5.39 -13.53 0.14
C LYS A 20 -4.57 -13.04 -1.05
N GLN A 21 -4.67 -11.76 -1.41
CA GLN A 21 -3.88 -11.15 -2.49
C GLN A 21 -2.38 -11.14 -2.15
N LEU A 22 -2.03 -10.72 -0.94
CA LEU A 22 -0.65 -10.71 -0.46
C LEU A 22 -0.02 -12.11 -0.51
N ASN A 23 -0.71 -13.12 0.04
CA ASN A 23 -0.25 -14.50 0.01
C ASN A 23 -0.08 -15.01 -1.42
N ARG A 24 -0.99 -14.65 -2.34
CA ARG A 24 -0.85 -15.02 -3.75
C ARG A 24 0.39 -14.41 -4.38
N ILE A 25 0.69 -13.13 -4.13
CA ILE A 25 1.90 -12.51 -4.67
C ILE A 25 3.15 -13.19 -4.10
N ILE A 26 3.20 -13.41 -2.79
CA ILE A 26 4.36 -14.02 -2.12
C ILE A 26 4.59 -15.45 -2.63
N ILE A 27 3.52 -16.24 -2.81
CA ILE A 27 3.63 -17.62 -3.33
C ILE A 27 3.97 -17.62 -4.83
N PHE A 28 3.38 -16.73 -5.61
CA PHE A 28 3.56 -16.69 -7.06
C PHE A 28 4.92 -16.11 -7.47
N ASN A 29 5.49 -15.24 -6.64
CA ASN A 29 6.69 -14.50 -6.96
C ASN A 29 7.78 -14.84 -5.93
N GLU A 30 8.67 -15.78 -6.25
CA GLU A 30 9.86 -16.14 -5.46
C GLU A 30 10.89 -15.00 -5.31
N LYS A 31 10.50 -13.77 -5.66
CA LYS A 31 11.33 -12.57 -5.72
C LYS A 31 11.18 -11.65 -4.51
N LEU A 32 10.58 -12.13 -3.42
CA LEU A 32 10.53 -11.37 -2.17
C LEU A 32 11.94 -11.22 -1.60
N LYS A 33 12.46 -9.99 -1.61
CA LYS A 33 13.81 -9.67 -1.13
C LYS A 33 13.84 -9.30 0.34
N TYR A 34 12.84 -8.54 0.78
CA TYR A 34 12.81 -7.99 2.12
C TYR A 34 11.40 -7.67 2.57
N GLU A 35 11.16 -7.79 3.86
CA GLU A 35 9.91 -7.40 4.51
C GLU A 35 10.21 -6.39 5.62
N LYS A 36 9.42 -5.33 5.69
CA LYS A 36 9.47 -4.39 6.80
C LYS A 36 8.09 -4.16 7.39
N PHE A 37 7.92 -4.60 8.63
CA PHE A 37 6.65 -4.51 9.33
C PHE A 37 6.49 -3.19 10.09
N SER A 38 5.25 -2.72 10.17
CA SER A 38 4.85 -1.58 11.01
C SER A 38 5.55 -0.26 10.71
N VAL A 39 5.83 -0.01 9.43
CA VAL A 39 6.33 1.29 8.96
C VAL A 39 5.28 2.36 9.22
N THR A 40 5.73 3.53 9.69
CA THR A 40 4.83 4.66 9.93
C THR A 40 4.50 5.33 8.61
N CYS A 41 3.22 5.58 8.38
CA CYS A 41 2.71 6.24 7.19
C CYS A 41 2.01 7.54 7.55
N GLN A 42 2.27 8.59 6.79
CA GLN A 42 1.39 9.75 6.74
C GLN A 42 0.74 9.79 5.37
N THR A 43 -0.58 9.71 5.32
CA THR A 43 -1.32 9.79 4.07
C THR A 43 -2.12 11.08 4.02
N THR A 44 -2.16 11.69 2.83
CA THR A 44 -2.93 12.90 2.56
C THR A 44 -3.70 12.66 1.28
N THR A 45 -5.02 12.85 1.33
CA THR A 45 -5.89 12.68 0.19
C THR A 45 -6.56 14.00 -0.14
N TRP A 46 -6.64 14.33 -1.44
CA TRP A 46 -7.36 15.50 -1.94
C TRP A 46 -8.27 15.12 -3.10
N GLY A 47 -9.40 15.82 -3.22
CA GLY A 47 -10.44 15.50 -4.20
C GLY A 47 -11.59 14.73 -3.55
N GLN A 48 -12.07 13.66 -4.22
CA GLN A 48 -13.16 12.85 -3.69
C GLN A 48 -12.73 12.14 -2.39
N LYS A 49 -13.61 12.10 -1.39
CA LYS A 49 -13.29 11.46 -0.11
C LYS A 49 -13.26 9.94 -0.29
N THR A 50 -12.08 9.33 -0.25
CA THR A 50 -11.90 7.88 -0.01
C THR A 50 -11.16 7.65 1.31
N THR A 51 -11.56 6.59 2.02
CA THR A 51 -10.91 6.12 3.25
C THR A 51 -9.94 4.96 3.02
N GLU A 52 -9.85 4.46 1.79
CA GLU A 52 -9.09 3.25 1.45
C GLU A 52 -7.60 3.44 1.69
N PHE A 53 -7.07 4.59 1.27
CA PHE A 53 -5.66 4.97 1.46
C PHE A 53 -5.37 5.69 2.79
N ASN A 54 -6.35 5.74 3.70
CA ASN A 54 -6.17 6.38 5.00
C ASN A 54 -5.69 5.35 6.03
N TYR A 55 -4.36 5.21 6.16
CA TYR A 55 -3.72 4.36 7.15
C TYR A 55 -2.48 5.02 7.74
N ARG A 56 -2.24 4.76 9.03
CA ARG A 56 -1.08 5.30 9.78
C ARG A 56 0.09 4.34 9.84
N LYS A 57 -0.13 3.06 9.48
CA LYS A 57 0.89 2.03 9.44
C LYS A 57 0.73 1.17 8.20
N ALA A 58 1.85 0.68 7.69
CA ALA A 58 1.88 -0.30 6.63
C ALA A 58 2.95 -1.37 6.91
N ASP A 59 2.70 -2.56 6.38
CA ASP A 59 3.73 -3.56 6.20
C ASP A 59 4.20 -3.45 4.73
N LEU A 60 5.53 -3.41 4.53
CA LEU A 60 6.16 -3.24 3.22
C LEU A 60 6.81 -4.54 2.77
N TYR A 61 6.65 -4.87 1.50
CA TYR A 61 7.24 -6.04 0.87
C TYR A 61 7.99 -5.58 -0.36
N PHE A 62 9.31 -5.80 -0.36
CA PHE A 62 10.21 -5.38 -1.42
C PHE A 62 10.47 -6.57 -2.34
N LEU A 63 10.08 -6.45 -3.59
CA LEU A 63 10.33 -7.43 -4.64
C LEU A 63 11.34 -6.86 -5.64
N ASP A 64 11.83 -7.71 -6.56
CA ASP A 64 12.74 -7.29 -7.62
C ASP A 64 12.18 -6.19 -8.53
N ASP A 65 10.88 -6.26 -8.83
CA ASP A 65 10.19 -5.42 -9.81
C ASP A 65 8.98 -4.66 -9.22
N ALA A 66 8.79 -4.75 -7.91
CA ALA A 66 7.64 -4.14 -7.25
C ALA A 66 7.90 -3.79 -5.78
N LEU A 67 7.17 -2.78 -5.31
CA LEU A 67 6.97 -2.50 -3.89
C LEU A 67 5.50 -2.74 -3.55
N LEU A 68 5.24 -3.62 -2.57
CA LEU A 68 3.91 -3.78 -2.00
C LEU A 68 3.79 -3.00 -0.71
N ILE A 69 2.69 -2.28 -0.56
CA ILE A 69 2.35 -1.52 0.64
C ILE A 69 1.01 -2.04 1.16
N ALA A 70 1.05 -2.81 2.23
CA ALA A 70 -0.15 -3.33 2.89
C ALA A 70 -0.51 -2.40 4.06
N GLY A 71 -1.36 -1.41 3.78
CA GLY A 71 -1.84 -0.45 4.77
C GLY A 71 -2.78 -1.12 5.78
N TYR A 72 -2.64 -0.79 7.06
CA TYR A 72 -3.49 -1.38 8.10
C TYR A 72 -3.79 -0.42 9.26
N PHE A 73 -4.82 -0.76 10.02
CA PHE A 73 -5.04 -0.22 11.36
C PHE A 73 -4.94 -1.35 12.40
N LYS A 74 -4.56 -0.99 13.62
CA LYS A 74 -4.60 -1.94 14.74
C LYS A 74 -5.83 -1.68 15.58
N PHE A 75 -6.51 -2.75 15.96
CA PHE A 75 -7.53 -2.73 16.99
C PHE A 75 -7.13 -3.78 18.03
N PHE A 76 -6.74 -3.32 19.22
CA PHE A 76 -6.01 -4.13 20.21
C PHE A 76 -4.80 -4.85 19.58
N HIS A 77 -4.75 -6.18 19.68
CA HIS A 77 -3.66 -7.02 19.16
C HIS A 77 -3.84 -7.41 17.69
N TYR A 78 -4.98 -7.09 17.07
CA TYR A 78 -5.28 -7.50 15.71
C TYR A 78 -4.90 -6.42 14.71
N LYS A 79 -4.21 -6.84 13.65
CA LYS A 79 -3.99 -6.04 12.44
C LYS A 79 -5.14 -6.27 11.47
N PHE A 80 -5.79 -5.18 11.06
CA PHE A 80 -6.80 -5.17 10.02
C PHE A 80 -6.25 -4.43 8.81
N PHE A 81 -5.90 -5.20 7.79
CA PHE A 81 -5.49 -4.65 6.51
C PHE A 81 -6.65 -3.94 5.83
N ARG A 82 -6.31 -2.85 5.13
CA ARG A 82 -7.22 -2.09 4.27
C ARG A 82 -6.98 -2.50 2.83
N GLU A 83 -6.23 -1.69 2.09
CA GLU A 83 -5.92 -1.97 0.70
C GLU A 83 -4.44 -2.33 0.54
N LEU A 84 -4.18 -3.23 -0.40
CA LEU A 84 -2.84 -3.55 -0.87
C LEU A 84 -2.52 -2.62 -2.03
N LEU A 85 -1.44 -1.86 -1.93
CA LEU A 85 -0.90 -1.13 -3.07
C LEU A 85 0.25 -1.93 -3.67
N VAL A 86 0.25 -2.03 -4.99
CA VAL A 86 1.32 -2.64 -5.79
C VAL A 86 1.89 -1.55 -6.67
N ILE A 87 3.12 -1.13 -6.40
CA ILE A 87 3.84 -0.16 -7.22
C ILE A 87 4.83 -0.94 -8.07
N THR A 88 4.62 -0.95 -9.39
CA THR A 88 5.41 -1.72 -10.34
C THR A 88 5.29 -1.13 -11.75
N GLU A 89 6.31 -1.33 -12.57
CA GLU A 89 6.25 -1.07 -14.02
C GLU A 89 5.64 -2.25 -14.78
N ASN A 90 5.80 -3.48 -14.28
CA ASN A 90 5.29 -4.70 -14.91
C ASN A 90 3.82 -4.98 -14.53
N LYS A 91 2.92 -4.08 -14.93
CA LYS A 91 1.50 -4.15 -14.56
C LYS A 91 0.83 -5.46 -14.97
N ASP A 92 1.22 -6.03 -16.10
CA ASP A 92 0.55 -7.20 -16.67
C ASP A 92 0.78 -8.46 -15.83
N LEU A 93 1.97 -8.61 -15.24
CA LEU A 93 2.27 -9.69 -14.29
C LEU A 93 1.32 -9.67 -13.08
N TYR A 94 1.11 -8.48 -12.52
CA TYR A 94 0.34 -8.32 -11.29
C TYR A 94 -1.17 -8.26 -11.51
N LYS A 95 -1.65 -7.84 -12.69
CA LYS A 95 -3.10 -7.80 -13.02
C LYS A 95 -3.79 -9.17 -12.91
N CYS A 96 -3.05 -10.26 -13.11
CA CYS A 96 -3.56 -11.62 -12.98
C CYS A 96 -3.73 -12.06 -11.52
N ILE A 97 -3.12 -11.35 -10.57
CA ILE A 97 -2.97 -11.77 -9.17
C ILE A 97 -3.78 -10.87 -8.23
N VAL A 98 -3.75 -9.56 -8.49
CA VAL A 98 -4.44 -8.53 -7.70
C VAL A 98 -5.53 -7.82 -8.49
N GLU A 99 -6.43 -7.18 -7.76
CA GLU A 99 -7.43 -6.30 -8.35
C GLU A 99 -6.75 -5.13 -9.08
N LYS A 100 -7.33 -4.72 -10.21
CA LYS A 100 -6.76 -3.68 -11.08
C LYS A 100 -6.48 -2.37 -10.34
N ASN A 101 -7.29 -2.03 -9.34
CA ASN A 101 -7.19 -0.80 -8.57
C ASN A 101 -6.03 -0.83 -7.56
N ALA A 102 -5.54 -2.02 -7.19
CA ALA A 102 -4.39 -2.18 -6.32
C ALA A 102 -3.08 -1.80 -7.01
N ILE A 103 -3.02 -1.83 -8.35
CA ILE A 103 -1.81 -1.52 -9.13
C ILE A 103 -1.73 -0.02 -9.38
N ILE A 104 -0.79 0.62 -8.70
CA ILE A 104 -0.64 2.07 -8.69
C ILE A 104 0.52 2.49 -9.59
N SER A 105 0.28 3.52 -10.40
CA SER A 105 1.33 4.26 -11.10
C SER A 105 1.60 5.56 -10.37
N LEU A 106 2.83 5.74 -9.93
CA LEU A 106 3.26 6.96 -9.27
C LEU A 106 3.26 8.12 -10.26
N SER A 107 2.68 9.25 -9.85
CA SER A 107 2.84 10.53 -10.53
C SER A 107 4.12 11.24 -10.07
N LYS A 108 4.50 11.07 -8.80
CA LYS A 108 5.79 11.52 -8.26
C LYS A 108 6.35 10.52 -7.26
N TYR A 109 7.67 10.38 -7.28
CA TYR A 109 8.44 9.53 -6.38
C TYR A 109 9.68 10.27 -5.92
N ASN A 110 9.93 10.32 -4.61
CA ASN A 110 11.21 10.78 -4.08
C ASN A 110 11.58 9.96 -2.83
N PRO A 111 12.59 9.07 -2.92
CA PRO A 111 13.02 8.26 -1.79
C PRO A 111 13.77 9.03 -0.69
N ASN A 112 14.25 10.24 -1.01
CA ASN A 112 15.10 11.06 -0.13
C ASN A 112 14.49 12.43 0.16
N TRP A 113 13.16 12.54 0.14
CA TRP A 113 12.48 13.80 0.40
C TRP A 113 12.77 14.28 1.83
N PHE A 114 13.53 15.37 1.97
CA PHE A 114 14.10 15.88 3.24
C PHE A 114 14.82 14.83 4.10
N GLY A 115 15.40 13.78 3.49
CA GLY A 115 16.21 12.76 4.17
C GLY A 115 15.43 11.71 4.97
N ASP A 116 14.27 12.04 5.53
CA ASP A 116 13.65 11.23 6.58
C ASP A 116 12.49 10.33 6.13
N PHE A 117 11.97 10.54 4.91
CA PHE A 117 10.85 9.74 4.40
C PHE A 117 10.90 9.51 2.89
N VAL A 118 10.27 8.42 2.47
CA VAL A 118 9.97 8.15 1.06
C VAL A 118 8.62 8.78 0.73
N TYR A 119 8.62 9.66 -0.27
CA TYR A 119 7.44 10.34 -0.77
C TYR A 119 6.89 9.63 -2.01
N LEU A 120 5.62 9.26 -1.95
CA LEU A 120 4.87 8.62 -3.04
C LEU A 120 3.63 9.46 -3.32
N GLU A 121 3.44 9.87 -4.56
CA GLU A 121 2.23 10.55 -5.03
C GLU A 121 1.65 9.76 -6.20
N PHE A 122 0.33 9.57 -6.19
CA PHE A 122 -0.38 8.88 -7.27
C PHE A 122 -1.82 9.37 -7.44
N ASN A 123 -2.42 8.97 -8.57
CA ASN A 123 -3.65 9.49 -9.17
C ASN A 123 -3.52 10.93 -9.72
N LYS A 124 -4.20 11.19 -10.85
CA LYS A 124 -4.22 12.50 -11.52
C LYS A 124 -5.38 13.35 -11.03
N GLN A 125 -5.20 14.66 -11.01
CA GLN A 125 -6.18 15.66 -10.57
C GLN A 125 -7.31 15.81 -11.61
N TYR A 126 -8.40 15.07 -11.43
CA TYR A 126 -9.70 15.27 -12.08
C TYR A 126 -10.81 15.45 -11.02
N PHE A 127 -11.91 16.10 -11.39
CA PHE A 127 -13.07 16.33 -10.50
C PHE A 127 -13.64 15.06 -9.85
N THR A 128 -13.43 13.89 -10.47
CA THR A 128 -13.90 12.56 -10.01
C THR A 128 -12.80 11.67 -9.43
N SER A 129 -11.63 12.23 -9.13
CA SER A 129 -10.46 11.45 -8.72
C SER A 129 -9.90 11.92 -7.38
N THR A 130 -9.17 11.02 -6.72
CA THR A 130 -8.52 11.30 -5.44
C THR A 130 -7.02 11.29 -5.63
N ASN A 131 -6.34 12.42 -5.47
CA ASN A 131 -4.88 12.45 -5.38
C ASN A 131 -4.47 11.94 -4.00
N VAL A 132 -3.52 11.03 -3.96
CA VAL A 132 -3.03 10.41 -2.74
C VAL A 132 -1.54 10.66 -2.62
N ILE A 133 -1.15 11.23 -1.49
CA ILE A 133 0.24 11.27 -1.03
C ILE A 133 0.39 10.27 0.10
N ILE A 134 1.47 9.48 0.04
CA ILE A 134 1.93 8.61 1.11
C ILE A 134 3.39 8.96 1.43
N LYS A 135 3.65 9.24 2.70
CA LYS A 135 5.00 9.38 3.24
C LYS A 135 5.31 8.17 4.10
N LEU A 136 6.33 7.39 3.72
CA LEU A 136 6.84 6.25 4.49
C LEU A 136 8.02 6.73 5.33
N ILE A 137 7.87 6.69 6.65
CA ILE A 137 8.83 7.26 7.62
C ILE A 137 9.66 6.14 8.26
N GLY A 138 10.95 6.40 8.45
CA GLY A 138 11.84 5.47 9.16
C GLY A 138 12.42 4.36 8.29
N LEU A 139 12.51 4.58 6.98
CA LEU A 139 13.22 3.69 6.07
C LEU A 139 14.72 4.01 6.07
N THR A 140 15.55 2.98 6.20
CA THR A 140 17.01 3.13 6.12
C THR A 140 17.44 3.38 4.68
N LYS A 141 18.69 3.83 4.48
CA LYS A 141 19.23 4.02 3.13
C LYS A 141 19.18 2.73 2.30
N THR A 142 19.55 1.60 2.90
CA THR A 142 19.54 0.29 2.23
C THR A 142 18.13 -0.14 1.81
N GLU A 143 17.12 0.11 2.63
CA GLU A 143 15.73 -0.19 2.29
C GLU A 143 15.18 0.72 1.19
N LYS A 144 15.55 2.01 1.22
CA LYS A 144 15.20 2.96 0.15
C LYS A 144 15.82 2.53 -1.18
N ASP A 145 17.04 2.02 -1.17
CA ASP A 145 17.75 1.53 -2.36
C ASP A 145 17.12 0.26 -2.97
N LEU A 146 16.27 -0.46 -2.22
CA LEU A 146 15.46 -1.58 -2.73
C LEU A 146 14.21 -1.12 -3.48
N ILE A 147 13.76 0.12 -3.29
CA ILE A 147 12.61 0.68 -4.02
C ILE A 147 13.09 1.12 -5.39
N LYS A 148 13.19 0.16 -6.29
CA LYS A 148 13.55 0.35 -7.70
C LYS A 148 12.42 -0.23 -8.54
N PHE A 149 11.94 0.59 -9.46
CA PHE A 149 11.00 0.20 -10.50
C PHE A 149 11.87 0.10 -11.77
N LYS A 150 11.94 -1.08 -12.37
CA LYS A 150 12.75 -1.40 -13.56
C LYS A 150 11.88 -2.09 -14.59
#